data_AF-A0A7D9D4Y8-F1
#
_entry.id   AF-A0A7D9D4Y8-F1
#
_cell.length_a   1.000
_cell.length_b   1.000
_cell.length_c   1.000
_cell.angle_alpha   90.00
_cell.angle_beta   90.00
_cell.angle_gamma   90.00
#
_symmetry.space_group_name_H-M   'P 1'
#
loop_
_entity.id
_entity.type
_entity.pdbx_description
1 polymer ?
#
loop_
_entity_poly.entity_id
_entity_poly.type
_entity_poly.pdbx_seq_one_letter_code
_entity_poly.pdbx_strand_id
1 'polypeptide(L)'
;MVHDVEKEDASSYKKARLKDRLKHRFPQLIFHQPRRQNTSEIVLVEDLSSGDIAESHVQMKNDLDLYNSTEKFQDSCDNKFPDPEQDEQRIQFNFFYDTALELRHLVQDGPEFDSVWPPLSVEINFSSVEKMIPPRLYNFFAWMLGMSDDPQISSYVTLSRKNKAKVLAIIQDCIFVGSGGRKQTPKSLALTMTTRQITGSQALTEILSGFGYCASHSVALSYEPALALLNLKNDFSIPSGIREGVHTTLVWDNIDFGEETRSGKDTTHIANGIIIQPEMNTAIPSVEEKDLIQRLLLLENERRHASKRHAVKSSMFVPFKIWANK
;
A
#
# COMPACT_ATOMS: atom_id res chain seq x y z
N MET A 1 -22.02 -19.93 -3.36
CA MET A 1 -23.06 -19.57 -2.39
C MET A 1 -24.32 -19.19 -3.15
N VAL A 2 -25.21 -20.16 -3.38
CA VAL A 2 -26.60 -19.95 -3.83
C VAL A 2 -27.43 -20.94 -3.02
N HIS A 3 -27.44 -20.74 -1.70
CA HIS A 3 -28.29 -21.51 -0.79
C HIS A 3 -29.09 -20.60 0.15
N ASP A 4 -28.80 -19.30 0.17
CA ASP A 4 -29.36 -18.39 1.17
C ASP A 4 -30.51 -17.51 0.63
N VAL A 5 -30.93 -17.69 -0.62
CA VAL A 5 -31.97 -16.82 -1.22
C VAL A 5 -33.26 -17.56 -1.57
N GLU A 6 -33.19 -18.84 -1.95
CA GLU A 6 -34.38 -19.63 -2.29
C GLU A 6 -34.20 -21.06 -1.79
N LYS A 7 -35.18 -21.62 -1.09
CA LYS A 7 -35.14 -22.96 -0.46
C LYS A 7 -35.19 -24.11 -1.49
N GLU A 8 -34.46 -24.00 -2.59
CA GLU A 8 -34.36 -25.05 -3.61
C GLU A 8 -32.92 -25.52 -3.77
N ASP A 9 -32.72 -26.84 -3.69
CA ASP A 9 -31.40 -27.47 -3.79
C ASP A 9 -30.90 -27.50 -5.24
N ALA A 10 -30.09 -26.49 -5.59
CA ALA A 10 -29.49 -26.33 -6.89
C ALA A 10 -28.28 -27.26 -7.15
N SER A 11 -27.87 -28.11 -6.19
CA SER A 11 -26.69 -28.97 -6.32
C SER A 11 -26.84 -30.09 -7.35
N SER A 12 -28.09 -30.47 -7.69
CA SER A 12 -28.40 -31.47 -8.71
C SER A 12 -28.31 -30.96 -10.16
N TYR A 13 -28.10 -29.65 -10.36
CA TYR A 13 -28.12 -29.01 -11.67
C TYR A 13 -26.76 -29.09 -12.38
N LYS A 14 -26.59 -30.09 -13.24
CA LYS A 14 -25.45 -30.16 -14.17
C LYS A 14 -25.71 -29.27 -15.40
N LYS A 15 -24.78 -28.35 -15.71
CA LYS A 15 -24.84 -27.37 -16.83
C LYS A 15 -25.27 -27.99 -18.18
N ALA A 16 -24.85 -29.22 -18.46
CA ALA A 16 -25.17 -29.94 -19.70
C ALA A 16 -26.68 -30.17 -19.91
N ARG A 17 -27.48 -30.28 -18.84
CA ARG A 17 -28.94 -30.51 -18.95
C ARG A 17 -29.78 -29.23 -18.96
N LEU A 18 -29.16 -28.07 -18.69
CA LEU A 18 -29.89 -26.80 -18.63
C LEU A 18 -30.38 -26.37 -20.03
N LYS A 19 -29.53 -26.51 -21.05
CA LYS A 19 -29.86 -26.16 -22.43
C LYS A 19 -31.04 -26.98 -22.96
N ASP A 20 -31.03 -28.29 -22.74
CA ASP A 20 -32.12 -29.18 -23.18
C ASP A 20 -33.44 -28.88 -22.47
N ARG A 21 -33.39 -28.56 -21.17
CA ARG A 21 -34.56 -28.15 -20.40
C ARG A 21 -35.13 -26.82 -20.88
N LEU A 22 -34.28 -25.85 -21.17
CA LEU A 22 -34.70 -24.54 -21.69
C LEU A 22 -35.34 -24.67 -23.06
N LYS A 23 -34.76 -25.48 -23.96
CA LYS A 23 -35.36 -25.79 -25.27
C LYS A 23 -36.72 -26.49 -25.16
N HIS A 24 -36.88 -27.39 -24.20
CA HIS A 24 -38.15 -28.11 -24.02
C HIS A 24 -39.23 -27.25 -23.37
N ARG A 25 -38.87 -26.39 -22.41
CA ARG A 25 -39.82 -25.57 -21.65
C ARG A 25 -40.20 -24.28 -22.37
N PHE A 26 -39.29 -23.72 -23.17
CA PHE A 26 -39.45 -22.46 -23.88
C PHE A 26 -38.98 -22.63 -25.34
N PRO A 27 -39.83 -23.20 -26.21
CA PRO A 27 -39.48 -23.44 -27.62
C PRO A 27 -39.13 -22.18 -28.41
N GLN A 28 -39.58 -21.00 -27.95
CA GLN A 28 -39.28 -19.69 -28.53
C GLN A 28 -37.83 -19.21 -28.30
N LEU A 29 -36.99 -19.98 -27.58
CA LEU A 29 -35.59 -19.63 -27.32
C LEU A 29 -34.66 -20.18 -28.40
N ILE A 30 -33.94 -19.27 -29.08
CA ILE A 30 -32.94 -19.58 -30.10
C ILE A 30 -31.54 -19.46 -29.47
N PHE A 31 -30.74 -20.52 -29.59
CA PHE A 31 -29.38 -20.58 -29.06
C PHE A 31 -28.37 -20.37 -30.19
N HIS A 32 -27.67 -19.24 -30.19
CA HIS A 32 -26.64 -18.95 -31.19
C HIS A 32 -25.28 -19.49 -30.73
N GLN A 33 -24.73 -20.43 -31.49
CA GLN A 33 -23.42 -21.02 -31.22
C GLN A 33 -22.30 -20.23 -31.89
N PRO A 34 -21.37 -19.64 -31.12
CA PRO A 34 -20.23 -18.93 -31.68
C PRO A 34 -19.25 -19.91 -32.36
N ARG A 35 -18.56 -19.42 -33.40
CA ARG A 35 -17.63 -20.23 -34.23
C ARG A 35 -16.34 -20.66 -33.51
N ARG A 36 -16.05 -20.14 -32.31
CA ARG A 36 -14.85 -20.47 -31.52
C ARG A 36 -15.22 -21.28 -30.29
N GLN A 37 -14.49 -22.36 -30.03
CA GLN A 37 -14.67 -23.16 -28.82
C GLN A 37 -14.14 -22.36 -27.61
N ASN A 38 -14.91 -22.29 -26.52
CA ASN A 38 -14.70 -21.53 -25.27
C ASN A 38 -15.35 -20.14 -25.15
N THR A 39 -16.27 -19.75 -26.02
CA THR A 39 -17.08 -18.53 -25.79
C THR A 39 -18.52 -18.87 -25.44
N SER A 40 -19.13 -18.07 -24.56
CA SER A 40 -20.51 -18.26 -24.09
C SER A 40 -21.51 -18.19 -25.26
N GLU A 41 -22.49 -19.10 -25.25
CA GLU A 41 -23.60 -19.07 -26.21
C GLU A 41 -24.58 -17.95 -25.84
N ILE A 42 -25.11 -17.25 -26.84
CA ILE A 42 -26.14 -16.22 -26.66
C ILE A 42 -27.51 -16.87 -26.86
N VAL A 43 -28.47 -16.58 -25.99
CA VAL A 43 -29.84 -17.10 -26.05
C VAL A 43 -30.80 -15.94 -26.29
N LEU A 44 -31.61 -16.05 -27.34
CA LEU A 44 -32.53 -15.00 -27.82
C LEU A 44 -33.97 -15.53 -27.83
N VAL A 45 -34.94 -14.63 -27.78
CA VAL A 45 -36.38 -14.95 -27.95
C VAL A 45 -36.78 -14.60 -29.38
N GLU A 46 -37.56 -15.48 -30.03
CA GLU A 46 -37.92 -15.43 -31.46
C GLU A 46 -38.62 -14.13 -31.92
N ASP A 47 -39.22 -13.35 -31.03
CA ASP A 47 -39.87 -12.06 -31.35
C ASP A 47 -38.89 -10.88 -31.51
N LEU A 48 -37.58 -11.11 -31.41
CA LEU A 48 -36.56 -10.11 -31.73
C LEU A 48 -36.11 -10.28 -33.18
N SER A 49 -36.55 -9.35 -34.03
CA SER A 49 -36.07 -9.17 -35.40
C SER A 49 -34.54 -9.23 -35.41
N SER A 50 -33.98 -10.10 -36.25
CA SER A 50 -32.52 -10.23 -36.38
C SER A 50 -31.83 -8.92 -36.81
N GLY A 51 -32.60 -7.95 -37.31
CA GLY A 51 -32.14 -6.59 -37.63
C GLY A 51 -31.85 -5.72 -36.41
N ASP A 52 -32.61 -5.86 -35.33
CA ASP A 52 -32.48 -4.99 -34.14
C ASP A 52 -31.23 -5.36 -33.32
N ILE A 53 -30.84 -6.64 -33.39
CA ILE A 53 -29.59 -7.16 -32.81
C ILE A 53 -28.39 -6.77 -33.68
N ALA A 54 -28.55 -6.67 -35.00
CA ALA A 54 -27.48 -6.23 -35.90
C ALA A 54 -27.15 -4.74 -35.68
N GLU A 55 -28.14 -3.86 -35.45
CA GLU A 55 -27.89 -2.45 -35.18
C GLU A 55 -27.19 -2.22 -33.82
N SER A 56 -27.60 -2.95 -32.79
CA SER A 56 -26.94 -2.90 -31.47
C SER A 56 -25.55 -3.55 -31.47
N HIS A 57 -25.32 -4.57 -32.30
CA HIS A 57 -23.97 -5.10 -32.54
C HIS A 57 -23.11 -4.22 -33.45
N VAL A 58 -23.68 -3.46 -34.39
CA VAL A 58 -22.95 -2.50 -35.24
C VAL A 58 -22.54 -1.27 -34.43
N GLN A 59 -23.36 -0.82 -33.47
CA GLN A 59 -22.96 0.20 -32.50
C GLN A 59 -21.86 -0.31 -31.55
N MET A 60 -21.95 -1.55 -31.04
CA MET A 60 -20.84 -2.14 -30.27
C MET A 60 -19.60 -2.44 -31.12
N LYS A 61 -19.75 -2.72 -32.43
CA LYS A 61 -18.61 -2.90 -33.34
C LYS A 61 -17.90 -1.59 -33.61
N ASN A 62 -18.60 -0.47 -33.74
CA ASN A 62 -17.95 0.83 -33.90
C ASN A 62 -17.10 1.21 -32.66
N ASP A 63 -17.52 0.78 -31.46
CA ASP A 63 -16.74 0.98 -30.23
C ASP A 63 -15.61 -0.05 -30.05
N LEU A 64 -15.71 -1.25 -30.64
CA LEU A 64 -14.73 -2.34 -30.51
C LEU A 64 -13.75 -2.44 -31.71
N ASP A 65 -14.11 -1.93 -32.88
CA ASP A 65 -13.28 -1.88 -34.10
C ASP A 65 -12.22 -0.77 -34.01
N LEU A 66 -12.34 0.15 -33.05
CA LEU A 66 -11.27 1.06 -32.61
C LEU A 66 -10.13 0.33 -31.88
N TYR A 67 -10.36 -0.92 -31.43
CA TYR A 67 -9.41 -1.73 -30.67
C TYR A 67 -8.86 -2.96 -31.42
N ASN A 68 -9.31 -3.24 -32.64
CA ASN A 68 -8.89 -4.43 -33.41
C ASN A 68 -8.51 -4.17 -34.87
N SER A 69 -8.39 -2.91 -35.30
CA SER A 69 -7.91 -2.59 -36.66
C SER A 69 -6.39 -2.57 -36.74
N THR A 70 -5.76 -3.70 -36.47
CA THR A 70 -4.41 -3.99 -36.95
C THR A 70 -4.38 -5.47 -37.31
N GLU A 71 -3.94 -5.76 -38.54
CA GLU A 71 -3.86 -7.08 -39.18
C GLU A 71 -5.12 -7.64 -39.85
N LYS A 72 -5.50 -7.00 -40.95
CA LYS A 72 -5.82 -7.75 -42.18
C LYS A 72 -5.13 -7.10 -43.37
N PHE A 73 -4.00 -7.66 -43.77
CA PHE A 73 -3.52 -7.52 -45.14
C PHE A 73 -4.58 -8.13 -46.06
N GLN A 74 -5.38 -7.27 -46.68
CA GLN A 74 -6.19 -7.64 -47.82
C GLN A 74 -5.64 -6.86 -49.01
N ASP A 75 -5.01 -7.62 -49.88
CA ASP A 75 -4.48 -7.21 -51.17
C ASP A 75 -5.67 -6.73 -52.02
N SER A 76 -5.97 -5.43 -51.96
CA SER A 76 -6.84 -4.77 -52.91
C SER A 76 -6.11 -3.57 -53.47
N CYS A 77 -5.73 -3.70 -54.73
CA CYS A 77 -5.21 -2.65 -55.59
C CYS A 77 -6.24 -1.51 -55.74
N ASP A 78 -6.28 -0.61 -54.76
CA ASP A 78 -6.89 0.70 -54.89
C ASP A 78 -5.83 1.74 -54.55
N ASN A 79 -5.31 2.40 -55.59
CA ASN A 79 -4.40 3.53 -55.50
C ASN A 79 -5.15 4.74 -54.91
N LYS A 80 -5.44 4.71 -53.61
CA LYS A 80 -5.59 5.94 -52.82
C LYS A 80 -4.20 6.26 -52.31
N PHE A 81 -3.63 7.36 -52.81
CA PHE A 81 -2.41 7.92 -52.24
C PHE A 81 -2.58 8.01 -50.72
N PRO A 82 -1.65 7.45 -49.92
CA PRO A 82 -1.74 7.55 -48.47
C PRO A 82 -1.78 9.02 -48.08
N ASP A 83 -2.74 9.39 -47.24
CA ASP A 83 -2.79 10.72 -46.64
C ASP A 83 -1.60 10.81 -45.66
N PRO A 84 -0.56 11.61 -45.96
CA PRO A 84 0.68 11.62 -45.17
C PRO A 84 0.42 12.01 -43.71
N GLU A 85 -0.61 12.81 -43.42
CA GLU A 85 -0.97 13.18 -42.06
C GLU A 85 -1.54 11.99 -41.26
N GLN A 86 -2.29 11.09 -41.90
CA GLN A 86 -2.83 9.90 -41.23
C GLN A 86 -1.76 8.84 -40.98
N ASP A 87 -0.79 8.71 -41.89
CA ASP A 87 0.34 7.81 -41.71
C ASP A 87 1.28 8.30 -40.61
N GLU A 88 1.54 9.61 -40.50
CA GLU A 88 2.30 10.18 -39.39
C GLU A 88 1.61 9.96 -38.03
N GLN A 89 0.29 10.17 -37.95
CA GLN A 89 -0.47 9.91 -36.72
C GLN A 89 -0.43 8.44 -36.31
N ARG A 90 -0.51 7.51 -37.27
CA ARG A 90 -0.39 6.07 -37.02
C ARG A 90 0.99 5.67 -36.53
N ILE A 91 2.05 6.23 -37.12
CA ILE A 91 3.43 5.99 -36.69
C ILE A 91 3.63 6.49 -35.26
N GLN A 92 3.14 7.69 -34.95
CA GLN A 92 3.20 8.25 -33.59
C GLN A 92 2.42 7.40 -32.58
N PHE A 93 1.20 6.97 -32.92
CA PHE A 93 0.40 6.11 -32.07
C PHE A 93 1.12 4.79 -31.74
N ASN A 94 1.65 4.10 -32.76
CA ASN A 94 2.40 2.86 -32.56
C ASN A 94 3.63 3.08 -31.68
N PHE A 95 4.36 4.17 -31.89
CA PHE A 95 5.50 4.52 -31.04
C PHE A 95 5.12 4.70 -29.57
N PHE A 96 4.02 5.39 -29.28
CA PHE A 96 3.53 5.55 -27.90
C PHE A 96 3.08 4.22 -27.29
N TYR A 97 2.39 3.38 -28.07
CA TYR A 97 1.93 2.08 -27.62
C TYR A 97 3.11 1.15 -27.30
N ASP A 98 4.09 1.06 -28.20
CA ASP A 98 5.30 0.25 -28.01
C ASP A 98 6.11 0.73 -26.80
N THR A 99 6.24 2.05 -26.64
CA THR A 99 6.88 2.64 -25.47
C THR A 99 6.13 2.30 -24.18
N ALA A 100 4.79 2.35 -24.20
CA ALA A 100 3.98 1.99 -23.04
C ALA A 100 4.11 0.50 -22.69
N LEU A 101 4.21 -0.39 -23.68
CA LEU A 101 4.46 -1.80 -23.46
C LEU A 101 5.84 -2.05 -22.82
N GLU A 102 6.89 -1.42 -23.33
CA GLU A 102 8.24 -1.52 -22.75
C GLU A 102 8.27 -1.02 -21.31
N LEU A 103 7.62 0.13 -21.02
CA LEU A 103 7.51 0.64 -19.66
C LEU A 103 6.71 -0.30 -18.74
N ARG A 104 5.63 -0.91 -19.26
CA ARG A 104 4.86 -1.90 -18.51
C ARG A 104 5.71 -3.11 -18.16
N HIS A 105 6.55 -3.59 -19.08
CA HIS A 105 7.51 -4.66 -18.80
C HIS A 105 8.48 -4.26 -17.69
N LEU A 106 9.03 -3.05 -17.72
CA LEU A 106 9.92 -2.56 -16.65
C LEU A 106 9.23 -2.47 -15.28
N VAL A 107 7.93 -2.12 -15.26
CA VAL A 107 7.13 -2.06 -14.03
C VAL A 107 6.79 -3.45 -13.49
N GLN A 108 6.47 -4.40 -14.39
CA GLN A 108 6.05 -5.76 -14.01
C GLN A 108 7.23 -6.68 -13.69
N ASP A 109 8.30 -6.61 -14.49
CA ASP A 109 9.47 -7.49 -14.41
C ASP A 109 10.61 -6.87 -13.59
N GLY A 110 10.41 -5.66 -13.07
CA GLY A 110 11.35 -5.00 -12.17
C GLY A 110 11.65 -5.85 -10.92
N PRO A 111 12.87 -5.71 -10.34
CA PRO A 111 13.24 -6.37 -9.10
C PRO A 111 12.20 -6.13 -8.00
N GLU A 112 11.93 -7.14 -7.20
CA GLU A 112 11.04 -6.99 -6.05
C GLU A 112 11.75 -6.29 -4.89
N PHE A 113 10.97 -5.74 -3.96
CA PHE A 113 11.51 -5.24 -2.71
C PHE A 113 12.05 -6.41 -1.88
N ASP A 114 13.36 -6.61 -1.94
CA ASP A 114 14.09 -7.66 -1.23
C ASP A 114 14.18 -7.32 0.26
N SER A 115 13.19 -7.76 1.03
CA SER A 115 13.13 -7.60 2.48
C SER A 115 12.44 -8.80 3.12
N VAL A 116 12.96 -9.19 4.29
CA VAL A 116 12.35 -10.23 5.11
C VAL A 116 11.05 -9.67 5.70
N TRP A 117 9.94 -10.37 5.52
CA TRP A 117 8.69 -9.96 6.18
C TRP A 117 8.75 -10.25 7.69
N PRO A 118 8.42 -9.27 8.56
CA PRO A 118 8.07 -7.89 8.25
C PRO A 118 9.31 -6.99 8.03
N PRO A 119 9.28 -6.06 7.07
CA PRO A 119 10.41 -5.17 6.80
C PRO A 119 10.79 -4.34 8.02
N LEU A 120 12.09 -4.18 8.27
CA LEU A 120 12.56 -3.31 9.34
C LEU A 120 12.70 -1.86 8.85
N SER A 121 12.71 -0.90 9.79
CA SER A 121 12.89 0.52 9.47
C SER A 121 14.17 0.81 8.70
N VAL A 122 15.23 0.02 8.93
CA VAL A 122 16.50 0.13 8.21
C VAL A 122 16.40 -0.29 6.74
N GLU A 123 15.40 -1.09 6.37
CA GLU A 123 15.19 -1.57 5.00
C GLU A 123 14.31 -0.61 4.18
N ILE A 124 13.53 0.24 4.85
CA ILE A 124 12.67 1.27 4.24
C ILE A 124 13.51 2.56 4.01
N ASN A 125 14.40 2.53 3.02
CA ASN A 125 15.26 3.67 2.69
C ASN A 125 15.41 3.89 1.17
N PHE A 126 15.95 5.04 0.76
CA PHE A 126 16.13 5.38 -0.65
C PHE A 126 17.05 4.41 -1.41
N SER A 127 18.09 3.87 -0.75
CA SER A 127 19.01 2.92 -1.37
C SER A 127 18.32 1.59 -1.71
N SER A 128 17.40 1.13 -0.87
CA SER A 128 16.58 -0.06 -1.16
C SER A 128 15.65 0.18 -2.34
N VAL A 129 15.07 1.37 -2.42
CA VAL A 129 14.20 1.77 -3.55
C VAL A 129 14.99 1.86 -4.85
N GLU A 130 16.21 2.37 -4.83
CA GLU A 130 17.08 2.45 -6.01
C GLU A 130 17.41 1.07 -6.57
N LYS A 131 17.68 0.07 -5.72
CA LYS A 131 17.89 -1.32 -6.16
C LYS A 131 16.67 -1.93 -6.85
N MET A 132 15.48 -1.50 -6.45
CA MET A 132 14.19 -2.00 -6.98
C MET A 132 13.83 -1.40 -8.34
N ILE A 133 14.32 -0.19 -8.66
CA ILE A 133 13.85 0.59 -9.82
C ILE A 133 14.89 0.57 -10.94
N PRO A 134 14.56 0.03 -12.14
CA PRO A 134 15.46 0.08 -13.29
C PRO A 134 15.80 1.52 -13.73
N PRO A 135 17.05 1.82 -14.13
CA PRO A 135 17.45 3.16 -14.59
C PRO A 135 16.60 3.71 -15.73
N ARG A 136 16.19 2.86 -16.69
CA ARG A 136 15.32 3.25 -17.81
C ARG A 136 13.97 3.79 -17.33
N LEU A 137 13.36 3.10 -16.35
CA LEU A 137 12.09 3.50 -15.78
C LEU A 137 12.24 4.83 -15.02
N TYR A 138 13.30 4.97 -14.22
CA TYR A 138 13.57 6.22 -13.51
C TYR A 138 13.79 7.40 -14.46
N ASN A 139 14.63 7.22 -15.48
CA ASN A 139 14.95 8.26 -16.44
C ASN A 139 13.71 8.69 -17.22
N PHE A 140 12.86 7.73 -17.63
CA PHE A 140 11.59 8.04 -18.27
C PHE A 140 10.71 8.97 -17.41
N PHE A 141 10.51 8.66 -16.12
CA PHE A 141 9.73 9.53 -15.24
C PHE A 141 10.40 10.88 -14.99
N ALA A 142 11.73 10.93 -14.93
CA ALA A 142 12.46 12.19 -14.79
C ALA A 142 12.23 13.11 -16.01
N TRP A 143 12.24 12.57 -17.22
CA TRP A 143 11.98 13.31 -18.46
C TRP A 143 10.49 13.67 -18.61
N MET A 144 9.59 12.71 -18.37
CA MET A 144 8.13 12.93 -18.47
C MET A 144 7.64 14.03 -17.53
N LEU A 145 8.24 14.14 -16.33
CA LEU A 145 7.91 15.18 -15.36
C LEU A 145 8.69 16.50 -15.59
N GLY A 146 9.50 16.60 -16.64
CA GLY A 146 10.31 17.79 -16.95
C GLY A 146 11.35 18.12 -15.87
N MET A 147 11.83 17.12 -15.13
CA MET A 147 12.80 17.32 -14.05
C MET A 147 14.25 17.24 -14.54
N SER A 148 14.46 16.74 -15.75
CA SER A 148 15.72 16.75 -16.49
C SER A 148 15.42 16.58 -17.98
N ASP A 149 16.33 17.07 -18.82
CA ASP A 149 16.32 16.87 -20.27
C ASP A 149 17.56 16.08 -20.74
N ASP A 150 18.41 15.63 -19.80
CA ASP A 150 19.66 14.94 -20.13
C ASP A 150 19.41 13.48 -20.54
N PRO A 151 19.71 13.09 -21.80
CA PRO A 151 19.49 11.74 -22.27
C PRO A 151 20.56 10.77 -21.72
N GLN A 152 20.19 10.02 -20.68
CA GLN A 152 20.97 8.95 -20.08
C GLN A 152 20.35 7.57 -20.35
N ILE A 153 21.16 6.61 -20.81
CA ILE A 153 20.69 5.28 -21.22
C ILE A 153 20.87 4.24 -20.11
N SER A 154 22.02 4.25 -19.43
CA SER A 154 22.43 3.20 -18.50
C SER A 154 22.47 3.62 -17.02
N SER A 155 22.66 4.91 -16.75
CA SER A 155 22.73 5.47 -15.40
C SER A 155 21.51 6.31 -15.07
N TYR A 156 21.23 6.45 -13.78
CA TYR A 156 20.22 7.39 -13.29
C TYR A 156 20.60 8.81 -13.66
N VAL A 157 19.63 9.56 -14.20
CA VAL A 157 19.76 11.00 -14.40
C VAL A 157 19.98 11.71 -13.06
N THR A 158 20.89 12.69 -13.06
CA THR A 158 21.22 13.47 -11.85
C THR A 158 20.11 14.46 -11.56
N LEU A 159 19.42 14.30 -10.43
CA LEU A 159 18.36 15.18 -9.96
C LEU A 159 18.69 15.75 -8.57
N SER A 160 18.08 16.90 -8.25
CA SER A 160 18.08 17.39 -6.87
C SER A 160 17.44 16.37 -5.92
N ARG A 161 17.85 16.35 -4.64
CA ARG A 161 17.32 15.39 -3.64
C ARG A 161 15.79 15.41 -3.56
N LYS A 162 15.17 16.59 -3.66
CA LYS A 162 13.71 16.76 -3.63
C LYS A 162 13.04 16.15 -4.85
N ASN A 163 13.57 16.40 -6.05
CA ASN A 163 13.01 15.87 -7.30
C ASN A 163 13.21 14.35 -7.39
N LYS A 164 14.39 13.85 -7.02
CA LYS A 164 14.67 12.41 -6.91
C LYS A 164 13.66 11.70 -6.02
N ALA A 165 13.38 12.24 -4.83
CA ALA A 165 12.39 11.65 -3.92
C ALA A 165 10.98 11.60 -4.52
N LYS A 166 10.55 12.63 -5.25
CA LYS A 166 9.25 12.66 -5.94
C LYS A 166 9.16 11.63 -7.06
N VAL A 167 10.19 11.54 -7.90
CA VAL A 167 10.27 10.56 -9.00
C VAL A 167 10.20 9.14 -8.45
N LEU A 168 11.04 8.82 -7.46
CA LEU A 168 11.03 7.50 -6.81
C LEU A 168 9.69 7.19 -6.13
N ALA A 169 9.00 8.20 -5.58
CA ALA A 169 7.69 8.01 -4.96
C ALA A 169 6.60 7.66 -6.00
N ILE A 170 6.62 8.30 -7.18
CA ILE A 170 5.64 8.03 -8.24
C ILE A 170 5.88 6.65 -8.85
N ILE A 171 7.15 6.29 -9.10
CA ILE A 171 7.50 4.97 -9.66
C ILE A 171 7.06 3.84 -8.73
N GLN A 172 7.24 4.00 -7.41
CA GLN A 172 6.76 3.03 -6.43
C GLN A 172 5.26 2.83 -6.50
N ASP A 173 4.47 3.89 -6.69
CA ASP A 173 3.02 3.77 -6.86
C ASP A 173 2.69 3.00 -8.15
N CYS A 174 3.40 3.28 -9.25
CA CYS A 174 3.22 2.56 -10.52
C CYS A 174 3.54 1.06 -10.38
N ILE A 175 4.61 0.69 -9.67
CA ILE A 175 4.96 -0.71 -9.38
C ILE A 175 3.90 -1.37 -8.51
N PHE A 176 3.47 -0.69 -7.45
CA PHE A 176 2.46 -1.18 -6.53
C PHE A 176 1.13 -1.43 -7.27
N VAL A 177 0.62 -0.44 -8.01
CA VAL A 177 -0.62 -0.53 -8.78
C VAL A 177 -0.50 -1.52 -9.94
N GLY A 178 0.60 -1.49 -10.69
CA GLY A 178 0.85 -2.39 -11.82
C GLY A 178 0.91 -3.86 -11.40
N SER A 179 1.27 -4.14 -10.15
CA SER A 179 1.25 -5.48 -9.57
C SER A 179 -0.11 -5.88 -8.96
N GLY A 180 -1.10 -4.97 -8.94
CA GLY A 180 -2.36 -5.17 -8.22
C GLY A 180 -2.19 -5.23 -6.69
N GLY A 181 -1.19 -4.52 -6.15
CA GLY A 181 -0.86 -4.51 -4.73
C GLY A 181 -0.11 -5.76 -4.21
N ARG A 182 0.30 -6.66 -5.11
CA ARG A 182 1.07 -7.88 -4.75
C ARG A 182 2.53 -7.56 -4.44
N LYS A 183 3.16 -6.70 -5.24
CA LYS A 183 4.53 -6.22 -5.00
C LYS A 183 4.48 -5.05 -4.03
N GLN A 184 4.82 -5.30 -2.77
CA GLN A 184 4.92 -4.25 -1.76
C GLN A 184 6.12 -3.35 -2.07
N THR A 185 5.97 -2.05 -1.83
CA THR A 185 7.07 -1.08 -1.97
C THR A 185 7.35 -0.40 -0.63
N PRO A 186 8.57 0.10 -0.41
CA PRO A 186 8.89 0.84 0.81
C PRO A 186 7.91 1.98 1.08
N LYS A 187 7.52 2.74 0.04
CA LYS A 187 6.52 3.80 0.17
C LYS A 187 5.14 3.25 0.53
N SER A 188 4.66 2.20 -0.14
CA SER A 188 3.30 1.68 0.11
C SER A 188 3.15 1.19 1.55
N LEU A 189 4.17 0.52 2.08
CA LEU A 189 4.21 0.02 3.46
C LEU A 189 4.38 1.15 4.47
N ALA A 190 5.38 2.03 4.27
CA ALA A 190 5.64 3.12 5.18
C ALA A 190 4.43 4.06 5.30
N LEU A 191 3.82 4.43 4.17
CA LEU A 191 2.66 5.30 4.17
C LEU A 191 1.48 4.67 4.93
N THR A 192 1.18 3.38 4.70
CA THR A 192 0.13 2.68 5.44
C THR A 192 0.40 2.64 6.95
N MET A 193 1.62 2.27 7.36
CA MET A 193 1.98 2.19 8.78
C MET A 193 1.92 3.55 9.44
N THR A 194 2.49 4.58 8.80
CA THR A 194 2.48 5.95 9.32
C THR A 194 1.07 6.51 9.40
N THR A 195 0.24 6.34 8.37
CA THR A 195 -1.15 6.81 8.41
C THR A 195 -1.94 6.13 9.50
N ARG A 196 -1.81 4.80 9.67
CA ARG A 196 -2.45 4.08 10.78
C ARG A 196 -1.95 4.57 12.13
N GLN A 197 -0.64 4.75 12.30
CA GLN A 197 -0.05 5.19 13.57
C GLN A 197 -0.50 6.59 13.97
N ILE A 198 -0.55 7.53 13.02
CA ILE A 198 -0.91 8.93 13.30
C ILE A 198 -2.42 9.08 13.52
N THR A 199 -3.24 8.40 12.72
CA THR A 199 -4.68 8.68 12.68
C THR A 199 -5.54 7.62 13.36
N GLY A 200 -5.05 6.38 13.47
CA GLY A 200 -5.85 5.22 13.86
C GLY A 200 -7.05 4.91 12.93
N SER A 201 -7.19 5.63 11.80
CA SER A 201 -8.39 5.57 10.97
C SER A 201 -8.27 4.50 9.88
N GLN A 202 -9.04 3.43 10.03
CA GLN A 202 -9.21 2.42 9.00
C GLN A 202 -9.80 3.01 7.72
N ALA A 203 -10.84 3.85 7.83
CA ALA A 203 -11.50 4.46 6.68
C ALA A 203 -10.54 5.30 5.84
N LEU A 204 -9.67 6.09 6.47
CA LEU A 204 -8.65 6.86 5.76
C LEU A 204 -7.65 5.95 5.03
N THR A 205 -7.19 4.91 5.71
CA THR A 205 -6.25 3.94 5.14
C THR A 205 -6.87 3.20 3.95
N GLU A 206 -8.15 2.83 4.04
CA GLU A 206 -8.89 2.19 2.96
C GLU A 206 -9.03 3.11 1.75
N ILE A 207 -9.38 4.38 1.94
CA ILE A 207 -9.45 5.37 0.86
C ILE A 207 -8.10 5.50 0.16
N LEU A 208 -7.00 5.66 0.91
CA LEU A 208 -5.66 5.79 0.33
C LEU A 208 -5.21 4.53 -0.41
N SER A 209 -5.51 3.35 0.14
CA SER A 209 -5.22 2.07 -0.51
C SER A 209 -6.09 1.85 -1.76
N GLY A 210 -7.33 2.32 -1.75
CA GLY A 210 -8.25 2.26 -2.89
C GLY A 210 -7.79 3.12 -4.08
N PHE A 211 -7.11 4.24 -3.81
CA PHE A 211 -6.43 5.03 -4.83
C PHE A 211 -5.07 4.45 -5.28
N GLY A 212 -4.61 3.36 -4.65
CA GLY A 212 -3.34 2.72 -4.98
C GLY A 212 -2.10 3.41 -4.41
N TYR A 213 -2.25 4.33 -3.45
CA TYR A 213 -1.12 5.03 -2.84
C TYR A 213 -0.39 4.21 -1.77
N CYS A 214 -1.09 3.31 -1.11
CA CYS A 214 -0.55 2.57 0.02
C CYS A 214 -1.11 1.14 0.12
N ALA A 215 -0.47 0.32 0.95
CA ALA A 215 -0.94 -1.02 1.26
C ALA A 215 -2.29 -1.00 2.01
N SER A 216 -3.05 -2.10 1.91
CA SER A 216 -4.35 -2.20 2.58
C SER A 216 -4.22 -2.15 4.10
N HIS A 217 -5.32 -1.76 4.77
CA HIS A 217 -5.39 -1.78 6.23
C HIS A 217 -5.09 -3.18 6.82
N SER A 218 -5.47 -4.26 6.11
CA SER A 218 -5.15 -5.63 6.51
C SER A 218 -3.64 -5.92 6.55
N VAL A 219 -2.87 -5.40 5.59
CA VAL A 219 -1.40 -5.49 5.61
C VAL A 219 -0.85 -4.78 6.85
N ALA A 220 -1.39 -3.60 7.18
CA ALA A 220 -1.01 -2.86 8.39
C ALA A 220 -1.25 -3.68 9.67
N LEU A 221 -2.42 -4.31 9.80
CA LEU A 221 -2.75 -5.14 10.97
C LEU A 221 -1.91 -6.41 11.06
N SER A 222 -1.47 -6.96 9.93
CA SER A 222 -0.59 -8.14 9.91
C SER A 222 0.84 -7.83 10.34
N TYR A 223 1.24 -6.56 10.29
CA TYR A 223 2.61 -6.14 10.55
C TYR A 223 3.00 -6.21 12.04
N GLU A 224 2.15 -5.75 12.96
CA GLU A 224 2.42 -5.80 14.41
C GLU A 224 2.60 -7.24 14.92
N PRO A 225 1.71 -8.21 14.61
CA PRO A 225 1.91 -9.61 14.95
C PRO A 225 3.16 -10.21 14.31
N ALA A 226 3.47 -9.84 13.05
CA ALA A 226 4.66 -10.32 12.38
C ALA A 226 5.94 -9.84 13.08
N LEU A 227 5.97 -8.59 13.56
CA LEU A 227 7.09 -8.06 14.34
C LEU A 227 7.20 -8.76 15.70
N ALA A 228 6.07 -9.01 16.36
CA ALA A 228 6.05 -9.77 17.61
C ALA A 228 6.62 -11.19 17.43
N LEU A 229 6.23 -11.89 16.35
CA LEU A 229 6.76 -13.21 16.01
C LEU A 229 8.25 -13.17 15.67
N LEU A 230 8.73 -12.13 14.99
CA LEU A 230 10.15 -11.94 14.72
C LEU A 230 10.94 -11.76 16.02
N ASN A 231 10.40 -10.98 16.96
CA ASN A 231 11.01 -10.78 18.27
C ASN A 231 10.97 -12.04 19.14
N LEU A 232 9.92 -12.87 19.06
CA LEU A 232 9.87 -14.16 19.76
C LEU A 232 10.91 -15.16 19.26
N LYS A 233 11.34 -15.07 18.00
CA LYS A 233 12.44 -15.88 17.46
C LYS A 233 13.81 -15.40 17.91
N ASN A 234 13.92 -14.14 18.35
CA ASN A 234 15.12 -13.64 18.96
C ASN A 234 15.11 -14.05 20.44
N ASP A 235 16.18 -14.66 20.93
CA ASP A 235 16.30 -15.05 22.35
C ASP A 235 16.30 -13.85 23.31
N PHE A 236 16.38 -12.62 22.77
CA PHE A 236 16.35 -11.39 23.52
C PHE A 236 14.91 -10.89 23.71
N SER A 237 14.32 -11.22 24.86
CA SER A 237 13.04 -10.66 25.31
C SER A 237 13.13 -9.19 25.75
N ILE A 238 14.34 -8.63 25.79
CA ILE A 238 14.66 -7.33 26.37
C ILE A 238 15.36 -6.45 25.32
N PRO A 239 14.89 -5.20 25.07
CA PRO A 239 15.54 -4.28 24.14
C PRO A 239 17.01 -4.01 24.47
N SER A 240 17.84 -3.84 23.44
CA SER A 240 19.25 -3.50 23.60
C SER A 240 19.41 -2.22 24.43
N GLY A 241 20.13 -2.30 25.55
CA GLY A 241 20.33 -1.20 26.49
C GLY A 241 19.58 -1.36 27.81
N ILE A 242 18.60 -2.27 27.88
CA ILE A 242 17.92 -2.65 29.12
C ILE A 242 18.65 -3.86 29.73
N ARG A 243 19.05 -3.74 30.99
CA ARG A 243 19.81 -4.75 31.72
C ARG A 243 18.88 -5.75 32.38
N GLU A 244 19.23 -7.03 32.32
CA GLU A 244 18.51 -8.09 33.01
C GLU A 244 18.72 -8.00 34.53
N GLY A 245 17.70 -8.36 35.31
CA GLY A 245 17.76 -8.36 36.79
C GLY A 245 17.78 -6.97 37.45
N VAL A 246 17.62 -5.89 36.68
CA VAL A 246 17.56 -4.52 37.20
C VAL A 246 16.09 -4.07 37.34
N HIS A 247 15.77 -3.44 38.47
CA HIS A 247 14.45 -2.86 38.70
C HIS A 247 14.09 -1.92 37.54
N THR A 248 12.96 -2.18 36.88
CA THR A 248 12.54 -1.43 35.69
C THR A 248 11.19 -0.80 35.94
N THR A 249 11.10 0.51 35.74
CA THR A 249 9.84 1.25 35.77
C THR A 249 9.37 1.51 34.35
N LEU A 250 8.15 1.08 34.02
CA LEU A 250 7.49 1.41 32.77
C LEU A 250 6.54 2.58 33.02
N VAL A 251 6.75 3.67 32.30
CA VAL A 251 5.89 4.85 32.33
C VAL A 251 5.23 4.99 30.97
N TRP A 252 3.92 5.21 30.93
CA TRP A 252 3.22 5.54 29.71
C TRP A 252 2.87 7.01 29.75
N ASP A 253 3.28 7.74 28.72
CA ASP A 253 3.00 9.16 28.59
C ASP A 253 2.70 9.51 27.13
N ASN A 254 1.94 10.57 26.92
CA ASN A 254 1.74 11.12 25.59
C ASN A 254 2.94 12.00 25.26
N ILE A 255 3.65 11.71 24.16
CA ILE A 255 4.62 12.66 23.63
C ILE A 255 3.83 13.60 22.73
N ASP A 256 3.38 14.70 23.33
CA ASP A 256 2.72 15.78 22.63
C ASP A 256 3.80 16.79 22.16
N PHE A 257 4.30 16.62 20.94
CA PHE A 257 5.13 17.68 20.34
C PHE A 257 4.24 18.83 19.90
N GLY A 258 4.59 20.07 20.25
CA GLY A 258 3.93 21.28 19.74
C GLY A 258 2.57 21.60 20.35
N GLU A 259 2.30 21.17 21.60
CA GLU A 259 1.01 21.29 22.33
C GLU A 259 0.28 22.65 22.21
N GLU A 260 1.00 23.76 22.08
CA GLU A 260 0.42 25.11 22.01
C GLU A 260 0.47 25.72 20.61
N THR A 261 -0.18 25.09 19.61
CA THR A 261 -0.51 25.80 18.38
C THR A 261 -1.98 26.23 18.37
N ARG A 262 -2.23 27.52 18.12
CA ARG A 262 -3.59 28.10 17.94
C ARG A 262 -4.40 27.44 16.83
N SER A 263 -3.76 26.64 15.97
CA SER A 263 -4.38 25.98 14.82
C SER A 263 -4.50 24.47 14.96
N GLY A 264 -3.90 23.85 15.98
CA GLY A 264 -3.76 22.39 16.07
C GLY A 264 -2.88 21.78 14.98
N LYS A 265 -2.19 22.58 14.16
CA LYS A 265 -1.19 22.10 13.19
C LYS A 265 0.12 21.78 13.91
N ASP A 266 0.84 20.80 13.37
CA ASP A 266 2.13 20.32 13.86
C ASP A 266 2.08 19.74 15.30
N THR A 267 0.89 19.32 15.76
CA THR A 267 0.75 18.55 16.99
C THR A 267 0.72 17.06 16.70
N THR A 268 1.45 16.27 17.48
CA THR A 268 1.39 14.79 17.41
C THR A 268 0.94 14.26 18.75
N HIS A 269 -0.19 13.56 18.80
CA HIS A 269 -0.69 12.87 19.99
C HIS A 269 -0.34 11.39 19.92
N ILE A 270 0.89 11.04 20.31
CA ILE A 270 1.37 9.65 20.29
C ILE A 270 1.63 9.20 21.72
N ALA A 271 0.86 8.22 22.19
CA ALA A 271 1.12 7.53 23.45
C ALA A 271 2.36 6.65 23.32
N ASN A 272 3.35 6.86 24.19
CA ASN A 272 4.62 6.15 24.17
C ASN A 272 4.92 5.51 25.52
N GLY A 273 5.62 4.38 25.48
CA GLY A 273 6.16 3.71 26.66
C GLY A 273 7.61 4.15 26.90
N ILE A 274 7.90 4.67 28.10
CA ILE A 274 9.23 5.02 28.57
C ILE A 274 9.69 3.93 29.54
N ILE A 275 10.85 3.33 29.25
CA ILE A 275 11.49 2.35 30.11
C ILE A 275 12.60 3.04 30.92
N ILE A 276 12.48 3.04 32.25
CA ILE A 276 13.44 3.65 33.16
C ILE A 276 14.12 2.55 33.98
N GLN A 277 15.44 2.49 33.94
CA GLN A 277 16.26 1.64 34.80
C GLN A 277 17.27 2.50 35.57
N PRO A 278 17.51 2.23 36.87
CA PRO A 278 18.57 2.87 37.62
C PRO A 278 19.93 2.47 37.04
N GLU A 279 20.82 3.46 36.91
CA GLU A 279 22.20 3.22 36.55
C GLU A 279 22.89 2.51 37.72
N MET A 280 23.09 1.19 37.59
CA MET A 280 23.91 0.44 38.53
C MET A 280 25.37 0.85 38.30
N ASN A 281 25.85 1.83 39.08
CA ASN A 281 27.27 1.89 39.42
C ASN A 281 27.64 0.55 40.04
N THR A 282 28.76 -0.03 39.63
CA THR A 282 29.29 -1.32 40.11
C THR A 282 29.79 -1.24 41.56
N ALA A 283 28.94 -0.80 42.47
CA ALA A 283 29.10 -0.95 43.90
C ALA A 283 27.84 -1.67 44.38
N ILE A 284 28.00 -2.93 44.76
CA ILE A 284 26.94 -3.71 45.42
C ILE A 284 26.49 -2.88 46.62
N PRO A 285 25.24 -2.39 46.69
CA PRO A 285 24.81 -1.63 47.85
C PRO A 285 24.86 -2.58 49.03
N SER A 286 25.51 -2.14 50.10
CA SER A 286 25.54 -2.91 51.36
C SER A 286 24.11 -3.17 51.83
N VAL A 287 23.90 -4.22 52.64
CA VAL A 287 22.57 -4.60 53.15
C VAL A 287 21.87 -3.41 53.84
N GLU A 288 22.63 -2.47 54.39
CA GLU A 288 22.15 -1.23 55.02
C GLU A 288 21.61 -0.21 54.00
N GLU A 289 22.21 -0.09 52.81
CA GLU A 289 21.73 0.82 51.75
C GLU A 289 20.41 0.33 51.13
N LYS A 290 20.22 -0.98 51.02
CA LYS A 290 18.95 -1.55 50.55
C LYS A 290 17.80 -1.25 51.51
N ASP A 291 18.06 -1.34 52.82
CA ASP A 291 17.06 -1.04 53.86
C ASP A 291 16.74 0.46 53.92
N LEU A 292 17.73 1.33 53.67
CA LEU A 292 17.56 2.78 53.54
C LEU A 292 16.73 3.16 52.31
N ILE A 293 17.01 2.58 51.14
CA ILE A 293 16.25 2.84 49.91
C ILE A 293 14.80 2.39 50.08
N GLN A 294 14.56 1.23 50.70
CA GLN A 294 13.22 0.71 50.93
C GLN A 294 12.43 1.56 51.94
N ARG A 295 13.08 2.08 52.99
CA ARG A 295 12.48 3.05 53.92
C ARG A 295 12.21 4.39 53.28
N LEU A 296 13.10 4.88 52.41
CA LEU A 296 12.89 6.13 51.67
C LEU A 296 11.73 6.02 50.68
N LEU A 297 11.58 4.89 49.98
CA LEU A 297 10.44 4.62 49.10
C LEU A 297 9.11 4.53 49.85
N LEU A 298 9.10 3.92 51.06
CA LEU A 298 7.93 3.89 51.94
C LEU A 298 7.54 5.31 52.40
N LEU A 299 8.52 6.10 52.86
CA LEU A 299 8.30 7.49 53.28
C LEU A 299 7.83 8.39 52.13
N GLU A 300 8.32 8.16 50.91
CA GLU A 300 7.90 8.93 49.75
C GLU A 300 6.48 8.57 49.29
N ASN A 301 6.10 7.30 49.38
CA ASN A 301 4.71 6.87 49.16
C ASN A 301 3.77 7.44 50.22
N GLU A 302 4.16 7.45 51.50
CA GLU A 302 3.41 8.10 52.57
C GLU A 302 3.27 9.61 52.35
N ARG A 303 4.34 10.29 51.90
CA ARG A 303 4.30 11.71 51.51
C ARG A 303 3.39 11.98 50.32
N ARG A 304 3.37 11.10 49.30
CA ARG A 304 2.46 11.21 48.15
C ARG A 304 1.00 11.00 48.56
N HIS A 305 0.73 10.08 49.49
CA HIS A 305 -0.60 9.89 50.06
C HIS A 305 -1.04 11.07 50.96
N ALA A 306 -0.12 11.67 51.72
CA ALA A 306 -0.39 12.89 52.50
C ALA A 306 -0.59 14.13 51.62
N SER A 307 0.19 14.27 50.55
CA SER A 307 0.09 15.37 49.58
C SER A 307 -1.21 15.30 48.78
N LYS A 308 -1.70 14.11 48.41
CA LYS A 308 -3.05 13.95 47.82
C LYS A 308 -4.19 14.37 48.76
N ARG A 309 -3.99 14.38 50.08
CA ARG A 309 -4.96 14.91 51.06
C ARG A 309 -4.89 16.43 51.22
N HIS A 310 -3.78 17.08 50.83
CA HIS A 310 -3.60 18.53 50.92
C HIS A 310 -3.73 19.25 49.56
N ALA A 311 -3.58 18.55 48.43
CA ALA A 311 -3.66 19.10 47.07
C ALA A 311 -5.10 19.39 46.58
N VAL A 312 -6.05 19.63 47.49
CA VAL A 312 -7.28 20.40 47.20
C VAL A 312 -7.04 21.90 47.41
N LYS A 313 -5.91 22.32 48.00
CA LYS A 313 -5.54 23.74 48.10
C LYS A 313 -4.05 23.95 47.85
N SER A 314 -3.74 24.83 46.90
CA SER A 314 -2.43 25.44 46.64
C SER A 314 -1.50 24.71 45.65
N SER A 315 -1.55 25.15 44.40
CA SER A 315 -0.51 24.97 43.39
C SER A 315 0.71 25.83 43.69
N MET A 316 1.92 25.29 43.65
CA MET A 316 3.12 26.10 43.33
C MET A 316 4.25 25.25 42.76
N PHE A 317 4.82 25.76 41.68
CA PHE A 317 5.93 25.28 40.86
C PHE A 317 7.25 25.07 41.63
N VAL A 318 8.06 24.09 41.19
CA VAL A 318 9.52 24.02 41.43
C VAL A 318 10.20 23.64 40.10
N PRO A 319 11.26 24.34 39.63
CA PRO A 319 11.85 24.10 38.33
C PRO A 319 12.94 23.01 38.37
N PHE A 320 12.99 22.15 37.36
CA PHE A 320 14.15 21.29 37.07
C PHE A 320 14.73 21.61 35.68
N LYS A 321 16.07 21.63 35.62
CA LYS A 321 16.89 21.92 34.45
C LYS A 321 17.02 20.65 33.60
N ILE A 322 16.60 20.69 32.33
CA ILE A 322 16.84 19.64 31.34
C ILE A 322 18.03 20.07 30.48
N TRP A 323 19.05 19.22 30.37
CA TRP A 323 20.17 19.40 29.43
C TRP A 323 19.82 18.68 28.12
N ALA A 324 19.77 19.43 27.02
CA ALA A 324 19.77 18.91 25.66
C ALA A 324 21.08 19.34 25.00
N ASN A 325 21.92 18.38 24.58
CA ASN A 325 23.05 18.67 23.70
C ASN A 325 22.58 18.59 22.24
N LYS A 326 23.08 19.56 21.47
CA LYS A 326 22.65 20.02 20.15
C LYS A 326 22.68 18.99 19.04
#